data_AF-A0A183LPC9-F1
#
_entry.id   AF-A0A183LPC9-F1
#
_cell.length_a   1.000
_cell.length_b   1.000
_cell.length_c   1.000
_cell.angle_alpha   90.00
_cell.angle_beta   90.00
_cell.angle_gamma   90.00
#
_symmetry.space_group_name_H-M   'P 1'
#
loop_
_entity.id
_entity.type
_entity.pdbx_description
1 polymer ?
#
loop_
_entity_poly.entity_id
_entity_poly.type
_entity_poly.pdbx_seq_one_letter_code
_entity_poly.pdbx_strand_id
1 'polypeptide(L)' 'MHKGKSRILRYNTACTNPITTDGEGLEDVKTFTYLGSIIDEHGGSDADVKARIGKARAAYLQLKNI' A
#
# COMPACT_ATOMS: atom_id res chain seq x y z
N MET A 1 -6.87 17.25 -14.88
CA MET A 1 -6.16 16.72 -13.70
C MET A 1 -7.16 16.60 -12.57
N HIS A 2 -7.48 15.39 -12.12
CA HIS A 2 -8.25 15.26 -10.88
C HIS A 2 -7.37 15.80 -9.76
N LYS A 3 -7.80 16.92 -9.15
CA LYS A 3 -7.30 17.44 -7.87
C LYS A 3 -7.69 16.41 -6.79
N GLY A 4 -7.05 15.26 -6.90
CA GLY A 4 -7.66 13.98 -6.60
C GLY A 4 -7.35 13.60 -5.18
N LYS A 5 -8.28 13.91 -4.27
CA LYS A 5 -8.45 13.30 -2.93
C LYS A 5 -7.21 12.55 -2.45
N SER A 6 -6.14 13.30 -2.19
CA SER A 6 -4.88 12.74 -1.71
C SER A 6 -5.11 12.31 -0.28
N ARG A 7 -4.96 11.01 -0.02
CA ARG A 7 -5.13 10.39 1.29
C ARG A 7 -3.79 9.81 1.71
N ILE A 8 -3.39 10.07 2.94
CA ILE A 8 -2.10 9.63 3.45
C ILE A 8 -2.30 8.49 4.44
N LEU A 9 -1.51 7.44 4.30
CA LEU A 9 -1.43 6.33 5.25
C LEU A 9 -0.12 6.49 6.02
N ARG A 10 -0.19 6.82 7.31
CA ARG A 10 1.01 6.92 8.16
C ARG A 10 1.42 5.55 8.67
N TYR A 11 2.67 5.18 8.40
CA TYR A 11 3.31 4.01 9.00
C TYR A 11 4.09 4.47 10.25
N ASN A 12 3.82 3.86 11.41
CA ASN A 12 4.56 4.01 12.68
C ASN A 12 4.57 5.38 13.40
N THR A 13 3.85 6.40 12.93
CA THR A 13 3.96 7.75 13.52
C THR A 13 2.59 8.30 13.90
N ALA A 14 2.40 8.65 15.18
CA ALA A 14 1.16 9.27 15.69
C ALA A 14 0.83 10.58 14.95
N CYS A 15 -0.45 10.89 14.74
CA CYS A 15 -0.94 12.04 13.95
C CYS A 15 -0.64 13.41 14.59
N THR A 16 0.63 13.73 14.82
CA THR A 16 1.09 14.93 15.55
C THR A 16 1.34 16.11 14.64
N ASN A 17 1.74 15.86 13.39
CA ASN A 17 2.03 16.90 12.41
C ASN A 17 1.07 16.78 11.22
N PRO A 18 0.33 17.86 10.88
CA PRO A 18 -0.49 17.91 9.68
C PRO A 18 0.42 17.89 8.44
N ILE A 19 0.12 17.00 7.50
CA ILE A 19 0.81 16.92 6.21
C ILE A 19 -0.03 17.69 5.20
N THR A 20 0.59 18.71 4.58
CA THR A 20 -0.06 19.54 3.56
C THR A 20 0.54 19.23 2.19
N THR A 21 -0.31 19.13 1.17
CA THR A 21 0.11 19.12 -0.23
C THR A 21 -0.63 20.27 -0.93
N ASP A 22 0.10 21.12 -1.63
CA ASP A 22 -0.45 22.34 -2.28
C ASP A 22 -1.22 23.28 -1.32
N GLY A 23 -0.92 23.23 -0.02
CA GLY A 23 -1.60 24.02 1.01
C GLY A 23 -2.92 23.42 1.53
N GLU A 24 -3.37 22.29 0.97
CA GLU A 24 -4.53 21.54 1.46
C GLU A 24 -4.06 20.42 2.41
N GLY A 25 -4.74 20.28 3.55
CA GLY A 25 -4.47 19.20 4.50
C GLY A 25 -4.92 17.85 3.95
N LEU A 26 -4.08 16.82 4.10
CA LEU A 26 -4.41 15.46 3.65
C LEU A 26 -5.25 14.73 4.69
N GLU A 27 -6.28 14.01 4.23
CA GLU A 27 -7.03 13.08 5.08
C GLU A 27 -6.16 11.88 5.45
N ASP A 28 -6.10 11.56 6.74
CA ASP A 28 -5.43 10.39 7.26
C ASP A 28 -6.35 9.16 7.12
N VAL A 29 -5.86 8.13 6.43
CA VAL A 29 -6.57 6.86 6.29
C VAL A 29 -5.83 5.76 7.02
N LYS A 30 -6.57 4.90 7.71
CA LYS A 30 -6.01 3.76 8.46
C LYS A 30 -5.67 2.56 7.59
N THR A 31 -6.32 2.44 6.44
CA THR A 31 -6.13 1.34 5.50
C THR A 31 -6.20 1.84 4.06
N PHE A 32 -5.36 1.26 3.21
CA PHE A 32 -5.37 1.49 1.78
C PHE A 32 -5.26 0.16 1.03
N THR A 33 -6.08 -0.02 -0.01
CA THR A 33 -6.00 -1.22 -0.86
C THR A 33 -5.08 -0.92 -2.04
N TYR A 34 -3.88 -1.50 -2.03
CA TYR A 34 -2.97 -1.42 -3.16
C TYR A 34 -2.87 -2.78 -3.85
N LEU A 35 -3.27 -2.83 -5.13
CA LEU A 35 -3.22 -4.05 -5.96
C LEU A 35 -3.89 -5.28 -5.32
N GLY A 36 -4.92 -5.11 -4.49
CA GLY A 36 -5.61 -6.17 -3.78
C GLY A 36 -5.02 -6.52 -2.40
N SER A 37 -3.89 -5.93 -2.04
CA SER A 37 -3.30 -6.01 -0.71
C SER A 37 -3.87 -4.90 0.17
N ILE A 38 -4.33 -5.24 1.37
CA ILE A 38 -4.72 -4.23 2.37
C ILE A 38 -3.44 -3.82 3.10
N ILE A 39 -3.05 -2.57 2.94
CA ILE A 39 -1.97 -1.94 3.69
C ILE A 39 -2.64 -1.17 4.83
N ASP A 40 -2.37 -1.55 6.07
CA ASP A 40 -2.78 -0.81 7.25
C ASP A 40 -1.61 0.00 7.82
N GLU A 41 -1.89 0.80 8.87
CA GLU A 41 -0.88 1.60 9.59
C GLU A 41 0.27 0.77 10.20
N HIS A 42 0.09 -0.55 10.33
CA HIS A 42 1.04 -1.50 10.89
C HIS A 42 1.76 -2.34 9.83
N GLY A 43 1.53 -2.07 8.53
CA GLY A 43 2.21 -2.77 7.45
C GLY A 43 1.68 -4.20 7.22
N GLY A 44 0.41 -4.48 7.54
CA GLY A 44 -0.26 -5.78 7.39
C GLY A 44 -0.26 -6.42 5.99
N SER A 45 0.39 -5.78 5.00
CA SER A 45 0.55 -6.26 3.63
C SER A 45 1.71 -7.25 3.44
N ASP A 46 2.62 -7.45 4.41
CA ASP A 46 3.80 -8.32 4.23
C ASP A 46 3.44 -9.76 3.83
N ALA A 47 2.44 -10.34 4.50
CA ALA A 47 1.97 -11.69 4.20
C ALA A 47 1.40 -11.82 2.79
N ASP A 48 0.63 -10.83 2.32
CA ASP A 48 0.04 -10.84 0.99
C ASP A 48 1.09 -10.63 -0.11
N VAL A 49 2.04 -9.71 0.10
CA VAL A 49 3.17 -9.49 -0.83
C VAL A 49 4.01 -10.76 -0.96
N LYS A 50 4.32 -11.41 0.16
CA LYS A 50 5.06 -12.67 0.18
C LYS A 50 4.31 -13.79 -0.55
N ALA A 51 3.00 -13.89 -0.37
CA ALA A 51 2.16 -14.85 -1.09
C ALA A 51 2.16 -14.61 -2.61
N ARG A 52 2.07 -13.35 -3.06
CA ARG A 52 2.11 -13.00 -4.50
C ARG A 52 3.47 -13.29 -5.12
N ILE A 53 4.56 -12.98 -4.42
CA ILE A 53 5.92 -13.33 -4.88
C ILE A 53 6.06 -14.85 -5.02
N GLY A 54 5.53 -15.63 -4.06
CA GLY A 54 5.51 -17.09 -4.14
C GLY A 54 4.78 -17.61 -5.38
N LYS A 55 3.58 -17.08 -5.67
CA LYS A 55 2.79 -17.45 -6.85
C LYS A 55 3.52 -17.11 -8.16
N ALA A 56 4.11 -15.91 -8.26
CA ALA A 56 4.86 -15.50 -9.44
C ALA A 56 6.10 -16.38 -9.69
N ARG A 57 6.83 -16.74 -8.61
CA ARG A 57 7.95 -17.68 -8.70
C ARG A 57 7.50 -19.05 -9.17
N ALA A 58 6.40 -19.57 -8.65
CA ALA A 58 5.84 -20.86 -9.08
C ALA A 58 5.45 -20.84 -10.57
N ALA A 59 4.75 -19.81 -11.03
CA ALA A 59 4.37 -19.65 -12.44
C ALA A 59 5.60 -19.54 -13.36
N TYR A 60 6.63 -18.79 -12.94
CA TYR A 60 7.87 -18.66 -13.69
C TYR A 60 8.64 -19.99 -13.79
N LEU A 61 8.66 -20.79 -12.73
CA LEU A 61 9.24 -22.13 -12.74
C LEU A 61 8.46 -23.08 -13.65
N GLN A 62 7.13 -23.02 -13.64
CA GLN A 62 6.30 -23.80 -14.56
C GLN A 62 6.58 -23.43 -16.02
N LEU A 63 6.71 -22.14 -16.34
CA LEU A 63 7.03 -21.68 -17.68
C LEU A 63 8.42 -22.14 -18.15
N LYS A 64 9.40 -22.24 -17.24
CA LYS A 64 10.76 -22.71 -17.55
C LYS A 64 10.87 -24.21 -17.80
N ASN A 65 9.91 -24.99 -17.34
CA ASN A 65 9.87 -26.44 -17.51
C ASN A 65 9.08 -26.89 -18.76
N ILE A 66 8.62 -25.94 -19.58
CA ILE A 66 8.08 -26.16 -20.92
C ILE A 66 9.22 -25.96 -21.92
#